data_AF-A0A1H5HDL6-F1
#
_entry.id   AF-A0A1H5HDL6-F1
#
_cell.length_a   1.000
_cell.length_b   1.000
_cell.length_c   1.000
_cell.angle_alpha   90.00
_cell.angle_beta   90.00
_cell.angle_gamma   90.00
#
_symmetry.space_group_name_H-M   'P 1'
#
loop_
_entity.id
_entity.type
_entity.pdbx_description
1 polymer ?
#
loop_
_entity_poly.entity_id
_entity_poly.type
_entity_poly.pdbx_seq_one_letter_code
_entity_poly.pdbx_strand_id
1 'polypeptide(L)'
;MSASFERLIDGIIDALQIHVVPNSNDDFVRGQVFSAIYALNGLKLAADWKAGPLLEQVRLQDDTFAAVKRLADGMMHPESPAMPRIPSDMSDAAVIEALRDDGDRQLGQLLLWASGADARAVNRDLATEIEQLLRRAICDQLKIELATTPKSMLQQIAGGERDGGVAQG
;
A
#
# COMPACT_ATOMS: atom_id res chain seq x y z
N MET A 1 13.53 -7.82 -4.39
CA MET A 1 14.52 -8.08 -3.32
C MET A 1 15.26 -9.38 -3.48
N SER A 2 16.57 -9.38 -3.19
CA SER A 2 17.28 -10.61 -2.87
C SER A 2 16.83 -11.05 -1.48
N ALA A 3 16.35 -12.29 -1.32
CA ALA A 3 15.93 -12.84 -0.03
C ALA A 3 17.02 -12.76 1.06
N SER A 4 18.27 -12.46 0.68
CA SER A 4 19.40 -12.17 1.56
C SER A 4 19.30 -10.84 2.32
N PHE A 5 18.74 -9.77 1.75
CA PHE A 5 18.68 -8.47 2.44
C PHE A 5 17.64 -8.48 3.55
N GLU A 6 16.42 -8.97 3.27
CA GLU A 6 15.38 -9.12 4.30
C GLU A 6 15.86 -10.02 5.44
N ARG A 7 16.46 -11.19 5.11
CA ARG A 7 17.04 -12.09 6.11
C ARG A 7 18.17 -11.44 6.93
N LEU A 8 18.96 -10.55 6.33
CA LEU A 8 20.00 -9.83 7.05
C LEU A 8 19.40 -8.84 8.05
N ILE A 9 18.45 -8.02 7.61
CA ILE A 9 17.79 -7.03 8.49
C ILE A 9 17.02 -7.74 9.62
N ASP A 10 16.30 -8.81 9.30
CA ASP A 10 15.57 -9.61 10.30
C ASP A 10 16.55 -10.23 11.30
N GLY A 11 17.68 -10.79 10.83
CA GLY A 11 18.72 -11.31 11.72
C GLY A 11 19.35 -10.25 12.63
N ILE A 12 19.49 -9.01 12.17
CA ILE A 12 19.99 -7.89 12.99
C ILE A 12 18.94 -7.48 14.04
N ILE A 13 17.66 -7.39 13.65
CA ILE A 13 16.57 -7.06 14.57
C ILE A 13 16.45 -8.13 15.66
N ASP A 14 16.46 -9.40 15.28
CA ASP A 14 16.38 -10.54 16.21
C ASP A 14 17.55 -10.51 17.20
N ALA A 15 18.77 -10.26 16.71
CA ALA A 15 19.94 -10.16 17.58
C ALA A 15 19.82 -9.00 18.59
N LEU A 16 19.32 -7.84 18.17
CA LEU A 16 19.11 -6.70 19.06
C LEU A 16 18.04 -7.02 20.13
N GLN A 17 16.93 -7.65 19.73
CA GLN A 17 15.83 -7.98 20.63
C GLN A 17 16.18 -9.10 21.62
N ILE A 18 16.85 -10.15 21.18
CA ILE A 18 17.13 -11.34 22.01
C ILE A 18 18.36 -11.10 22.89
N HIS A 19 19.39 -10.41 22.38
CA HIS A 19 20.68 -10.34 23.07
C HIS A 19 21.01 -8.96 23.65
N VAL A 20 20.47 -7.86 23.10
CA VAL A 20 20.89 -6.50 23.53
C VAL A 20 19.87 -5.85 24.45
N VAL A 21 18.59 -5.91 24.12
CA VAL A 21 17.52 -5.31 24.96
C VAL A 21 17.46 -5.91 26.37
N PRO A 22 17.48 -7.25 26.57
CA PRO A 22 17.33 -7.84 27.90
C PRO A 22 18.55 -7.66 28.79
N ASN A 23 19.73 -7.46 28.21
CA ASN A 23 21.00 -7.29 28.91
C ASN A 23 21.37 -5.82 29.16
N SER A 24 20.51 -4.89 28.72
CA SER A 24 20.72 -3.44 28.92
C SER A 24 20.02 -2.96 30.19
N ASN A 25 20.79 -2.76 31.26
CA ASN A 25 20.32 -2.22 32.54
C ASN A 25 20.04 -0.71 32.51
N ASP A 26 20.39 -0.02 31.42
CA ASP A 26 20.16 1.41 31.24
C ASP A 26 18.95 1.66 30.33
N ASP A 27 17.95 2.35 30.87
CA ASP A 27 16.71 2.73 30.19
C ASP A 27 16.96 3.60 28.96
N PHE A 28 17.97 4.48 28.99
CA PHE A 28 18.38 5.28 27.84
C PHE A 28 18.94 4.40 26.72
N VAL A 29 19.79 3.43 27.06
CA VAL A 29 20.37 2.48 26.10
C VAL A 29 19.27 1.61 25.48
N ARG A 30 18.29 1.13 26.28
CA ARG A 30 17.12 0.41 25.74
C ARG A 30 16.33 1.28 24.76
N GLY A 31 16.10 2.56 25.08
CA GLY A 31 15.44 3.51 24.19
C GLY A 31 16.17 3.71 22.84
N GLN A 32 17.51 3.77 22.87
CA GLN A 32 18.33 3.85 21.65
C GLN A 32 18.26 2.57 20.82
N VAL A 33 18.27 1.39 21.46
CA VAL A 33 18.15 0.10 20.79
C VAL A 33 16.78 -0.04 20.12
N PHE A 34 15.69 0.38 20.78
CA PHE A 34 14.38 0.44 20.15
C PHE A 34 14.33 1.41 18.97
N SER A 35 15.00 2.56 19.07
CA SER A 35 15.10 3.52 17.97
C SER A 35 15.87 2.94 16.77
N ALA A 36 16.92 2.15 17.03
CA ALA A 36 17.66 1.44 15.98
C ALA A 36 16.81 0.34 15.32
N ILE A 37 16.06 -0.44 16.09
CA ILE A 37 15.09 -1.42 15.56
C ILE A 37 14.02 -0.72 14.71
N TYR A 38 13.52 0.43 15.16
CA TYR A 38 12.57 1.23 14.38
C TYR A 38 13.18 1.69 13.05
N ALA A 39 14.40 2.22 13.07
CA ALA A 39 15.11 2.65 11.86
C ALA A 39 15.39 1.47 10.91
N LEU A 40 15.75 0.29 11.42
CA LEU A 40 15.97 -0.92 10.62
C LEU A 40 14.67 -1.44 9.99
N ASN A 41 13.56 -1.40 10.72
CA ASN A 41 12.24 -1.69 10.15
C ASN A 41 11.85 -0.66 9.07
N GLY A 42 12.14 0.62 9.32
CA GLY A 42 12.00 1.69 8.33
C GLY A 42 12.86 1.45 7.09
N LEU A 43 14.10 0.98 7.25
CA LEU A 43 14.99 0.62 6.16
C LEU A 43 14.50 -0.62 5.41
N LYS A 44 13.94 -1.64 6.06
CA LYS A 44 13.29 -2.78 5.38
C LYS A 44 12.13 -2.33 4.47
N LEU A 45 11.47 -1.24 4.86
CA LEU A 45 10.37 -0.64 4.12
C LEU A 45 10.84 0.37 3.05
N ALA A 46 11.94 1.09 3.30
CA ALA A 46 12.47 2.13 2.42
C ALA A 46 13.54 1.64 1.43
N ALA A 47 14.21 0.52 1.71
CA ALA A 47 15.36 0.03 0.91
C ALA A 47 14.96 -0.56 -0.45
N ASP A 48 13.68 -0.72 -0.71
CA ASP A 48 13.11 -1.05 -2.02
C ASP A 48 11.72 -0.42 -1.97
N TRP A 49 11.48 0.70 -2.65
CA TRP A 49 10.10 1.05 -3.02
C TRP A 49 9.55 -0.13 -3.79
N LYS A 50 8.80 -0.98 -3.08
CA LYS A 50 8.42 -2.28 -3.59
C LYS A 50 7.59 -2.02 -4.83
N ALA A 51 8.13 -2.38 -5.99
CA ALA A 51 7.35 -2.47 -7.22
C ALA A 51 6.07 -3.29 -6.97
N GLY A 52 6.11 -4.29 -6.08
CA GLY A 52 4.94 -5.12 -5.70
C GLY A 52 3.66 -4.34 -5.33
N PRO A 53 3.61 -3.59 -4.23
CA PRO A 53 2.48 -2.73 -3.86
C PRO A 53 2.08 -1.72 -4.95
N LEU A 54 3.05 -1.08 -5.62
CA LEU A 54 2.74 -0.16 -6.72
C LEU A 54 2.08 -0.89 -7.90
N LEU A 55 2.56 -2.09 -8.25
CA LEU A 55 1.95 -2.96 -9.27
C LEU A 55 0.55 -3.42 -8.85
N GLU A 56 0.35 -3.73 -7.57
CA GLU A 56 -0.95 -4.09 -7.02
C GLU A 56 -1.94 -2.94 -7.14
N GLN A 57 -1.53 -1.70 -6.82
CA GLN A 57 -2.35 -0.51 -7.01
C GLN A 57 -2.72 -0.29 -8.48
N VAL A 58 -1.76 -0.38 -9.40
CA VAL A 58 -2.04 -0.18 -10.83
C VAL A 58 -2.96 -1.27 -11.39
N ARG A 59 -2.83 -2.53 -10.94
CA ARG A 59 -3.77 -3.61 -11.29
C ARG A 59 -5.18 -3.35 -10.76
N LEU A 60 -5.30 -2.90 -9.51
CA LEU A 60 -6.57 -2.51 -8.93
C LEU A 60 -7.22 -1.35 -9.71
N GLN A 61 -6.43 -0.37 -10.13
CA GLN A 61 -6.89 0.72 -11.00
C GLN A 61 -7.35 0.17 -12.37
N ASP A 62 -6.62 -0.75 -13.00
CA ASP A 62 -7.01 -1.40 -14.27
C ASP A 62 -8.36 -2.12 -14.11
N ASP A 63 -8.53 -2.93 -13.08
CA ASP A 63 -9.81 -3.61 -12.82
C ASP A 63 -10.96 -2.61 -12.60
N THR A 64 -10.67 -1.49 -11.94
CA THR A 64 -11.62 -0.39 -11.72
C THR A 64 -12.01 0.29 -13.03
N PHE A 65 -11.05 0.65 -13.89
CA PHE A 65 -11.32 1.25 -15.19
C PHE A 65 -12.14 0.31 -16.09
N ALA A 66 -11.84 -1.00 -16.07
CA ALA A 66 -12.61 -2.00 -16.81
C ALA A 66 -14.05 -2.15 -16.28
N ALA A 67 -14.26 -2.02 -14.98
CA ALA A 67 -15.61 -2.02 -14.40
C ALA A 67 -16.38 -0.74 -14.76
N VAL A 68 -15.77 0.43 -14.63
CA VAL A 68 -16.40 1.72 -14.99
C VAL A 68 -16.78 1.73 -16.47
N LYS A 69 -15.88 1.30 -17.37
CA LYS A 69 -16.17 1.24 -18.81
C LYS A 69 -17.38 0.37 -19.14
N ARG A 70 -17.59 -0.72 -18.40
CA ARG A 70 -18.76 -1.60 -18.57
C ARG A 70 -20.04 -0.97 -18.04
N LEU A 71 -19.98 -0.32 -16.88
CA LEU A 71 -21.14 0.32 -16.26
C LEU A 71 -21.57 1.61 -16.97
N ALA A 72 -20.60 2.36 -17.48
CA ALA A 72 -20.81 3.61 -18.21
C ALA A 72 -21.08 3.40 -19.70
N ASP A 73 -21.33 2.16 -20.15
CA ASP A 73 -21.61 1.88 -21.56
C ASP A 73 -22.82 2.70 -22.04
N GLY A 74 -22.66 3.36 -23.18
CA GLY A 74 -23.66 4.30 -23.71
C GLY A 74 -23.76 5.66 -22.99
N MET A 75 -22.94 5.93 -21.96
CA MET A 75 -22.80 7.24 -21.34
C MET A 75 -21.58 7.98 -21.90
N MET A 76 -21.68 9.31 -22.04
CA MET A 76 -20.51 10.14 -22.34
C MET A 76 -19.71 10.34 -21.05
N HIS A 77 -18.55 9.68 -20.96
CA HIS A 77 -17.64 9.70 -19.82
C HIS A 77 -16.21 10.09 -20.23
N PRO A 78 -15.38 10.60 -19.31
CA PRO A 78 -13.95 10.83 -19.56
C PRO A 78 -13.25 9.57 -20.11
N GLU A 79 -12.28 9.77 -21.00
CA GLU A 79 -11.55 8.65 -21.59
C GLU A 79 -10.79 7.85 -20.53
N SER A 80 -10.98 6.52 -20.56
CA SER A 80 -10.23 5.58 -19.72
C SER A 80 -9.08 4.99 -20.52
N PRO A 81 -7.91 4.74 -19.89
CA PRO A 81 -6.75 4.22 -20.58
C PRO A 81 -7.00 2.79 -21.08
N ALA A 82 -6.24 2.38 -22.10
CA ALA A 82 -6.20 0.99 -22.51
C ALA A 82 -5.53 0.13 -21.44
N MET A 83 -6.13 -1.02 -21.14
CA MET A 83 -5.67 -1.96 -20.11
C MET A 83 -5.29 -3.31 -20.76
N PRO A 84 -4.35 -4.08 -20.16
CA PRO A 84 -3.58 -3.74 -18.96
C PRO A 84 -2.52 -2.66 -19.25
N ARG A 85 -2.31 -1.75 -18.29
CA ARG A 85 -1.32 -0.66 -18.43
C ARG A 85 0.11 -1.10 -18.10
N ILE A 86 0.26 -2.21 -17.38
CA ILE A 86 1.57 -2.75 -16.99
C ILE A 86 2.00 -3.88 -17.94
N PRO A 87 3.16 -3.76 -18.60
CA PRO A 87 3.85 -4.88 -19.27
C PRO A 87 4.32 -5.94 -18.27
N SER A 88 4.33 -7.20 -18.69
CA SER A 88 4.64 -8.35 -17.81
C SER A 88 6.05 -8.37 -17.21
N ASP A 89 6.97 -7.58 -17.76
CA ASP A 89 8.40 -7.50 -17.42
C ASP A 89 8.79 -6.17 -16.75
N MET A 90 7.83 -5.29 -16.46
CA MET A 90 8.11 -3.98 -15.89
C MET A 90 8.56 -4.09 -14.42
N SER A 91 9.81 -3.70 -14.15
CA SER A 91 10.43 -3.76 -12.82
C SER A 91 10.93 -2.41 -12.30
N ASP A 92 10.87 -1.36 -13.12
CA ASP A 92 11.29 -0.01 -12.73
C ASP A 92 10.22 0.67 -11.86
N ALA A 93 10.54 0.85 -10.58
CA ALA A 93 9.63 1.44 -9.60
C ALA A 93 9.22 2.88 -9.95
N ALA A 94 10.12 3.70 -10.51
CA ALA A 94 9.80 5.09 -10.85
C ALA A 94 8.80 5.18 -12.01
N VAL A 95 8.91 4.25 -12.96
CA VAL A 95 7.95 4.13 -14.07
C VAL A 95 6.60 3.64 -13.57
N ILE A 96 6.58 2.65 -12.67
CA ILE A 96 5.34 2.12 -12.09
C ILE A 96 4.65 3.19 -11.23
N GLU A 97 5.41 3.98 -10.47
CA GLU A 97 4.88 5.11 -9.68
C GLU A 97 4.25 6.18 -10.59
N ALA A 98 4.94 6.60 -11.65
CA ALA A 98 4.39 7.57 -12.59
C ALA A 98 3.09 7.05 -13.25
N LEU A 99 3.02 5.74 -13.54
CA LEU A 99 1.82 5.11 -14.07
C LEU A 99 0.67 5.05 -13.06
N ARG A 100 0.99 4.79 -11.79
CA ARG A 100 0.03 4.82 -10.67
C ARG A 100 -0.54 6.22 -10.52
N ASP A 101 0.31 7.24 -10.46
CA ASP A 101 -0.09 8.65 -10.30
C ASP A 101 -0.97 9.13 -11.46
N ASP A 102 -0.68 8.67 -12.68
CA ASP A 102 -1.52 8.91 -13.85
C ASP A 102 -2.91 8.28 -13.72
N GLY A 103 -2.95 7.05 -13.23
CA GLY A 103 -4.20 6.34 -12.92
C GLY A 103 -5.02 7.05 -11.84
N ASP A 104 -4.39 7.51 -10.76
CA ASP A 104 -5.09 8.21 -9.68
C ASP A 104 -5.72 9.52 -10.16
N ARG A 105 -5.02 10.25 -11.04
CA ARG A 105 -5.57 11.44 -11.68
C ARG A 105 -6.81 11.12 -12.51
N GLN A 106 -6.77 10.04 -13.31
CA GLN A 106 -7.89 9.62 -14.15
C GLN A 106 -9.07 9.09 -13.32
N LEU A 107 -8.82 8.32 -12.26
CA LEU A 107 -9.86 7.91 -11.31
C LEU A 107 -10.52 9.13 -10.65
N GLY A 108 -9.74 10.16 -10.30
CA GLY A 108 -10.27 11.43 -9.79
C GLY A 108 -11.18 12.14 -10.79
N GLN A 109 -10.82 12.15 -12.09
CA GLN A 109 -11.65 12.72 -13.15
C GLN A 109 -12.97 11.95 -13.34
N LEU A 110 -12.90 10.61 -13.33
CA LEU A 110 -14.10 9.75 -13.40
C LEU A 110 -15.00 9.95 -12.18
N LEU A 111 -14.43 10.12 -10.99
CA LEU A 111 -15.19 10.36 -9.77
C LEU A 111 -15.92 11.72 -9.85
N LEU A 112 -15.21 12.76 -10.28
CA LEU A 112 -15.81 14.08 -10.47
C LEU A 112 -16.96 14.04 -11.49
N TRP A 113 -16.77 13.31 -12.60
CA TRP A 113 -17.81 13.11 -13.61
C TRP A 113 -19.02 12.36 -13.06
N ALA A 114 -18.83 11.22 -12.40
CA ALA A 114 -19.91 10.40 -11.85
C ALA A 114 -20.71 11.13 -10.76
N SER A 115 -20.03 11.98 -9.98
CA SER A 115 -20.66 12.87 -9.00
C SER A 115 -21.28 14.14 -9.61
N GLY A 116 -21.07 14.39 -10.91
CA GLY A 116 -21.55 15.56 -11.63
C GLY A 116 -23.04 15.53 -11.95
N ALA A 117 -23.60 16.70 -12.23
CA ALA A 117 -25.01 16.85 -12.60
C ALA A 117 -25.34 16.16 -13.94
N ASP A 118 -24.43 16.23 -14.91
CA ASP A 118 -24.64 15.72 -16.26
C ASP A 118 -24.77 14.19 -16.29
N ALA A 119 -23.86 13.47 -15.62
CA ALA A 119 -23.93 12.01 -15.51
C ALA A 119 -25.23 11.57 -14.80
N ARG A 120 -25.61 12.28 -13.73
CA ARG A 120 -26.83 11.98 -12.97
C ARG A 120 -28.12 12.34 -13.70
N ALA A 121 -28.07 13.29 -14.63
CA ALA A 121 -29.22 13.63 -15.47
C ALA A 121 -29.46 12.55 -16.54
N VAL A 122 -28.39 11.93 -17.04
CA VAL A 122 -28.48 10.80 -17.98
C VAL A 122 -28.99 9.54 -17.27
N ASN A 123 -28.32 9.11 -16.21
CA ASN A 123 -28.74 7.97 -15.41
C ASN A 123 -28.23 8.10 -13.97
N ARG A 124 -29.11 8.52 -13.07
CA ARG A 124 -28.78 8.76 -11.66
C ARG A 124 -28.30 7.49 -10.95
N ASP A 125 -28.93 6.35 -11.22
CA ASP A 125 -28.65 5.11 -10.50
C ASP A 125 -27.28 4.57 -10.91
N LEU A 126 -26.99 4.52 -12.22
CA LEU A 126 -25.66 4.13 -12.72
C LEU A 126 -24.57 5.10 -12.28
N ALA A 127 -24.82 6.41 -12.34
CA ALA A 127 -23.85 7.41 -11.87
C ALA A 127 -23.52 7.23 -10.38
N THR A 128 -24.52 6.87 -9.56
CA THR A 128 -24.33 6.60 -8.13
C THR A 128 -23.57 5.29 -7.90
N GLU A 129 -23.86 4.24 -8.67
CA GLU A 129 -23.14 2.96 -8.61
C GLU A 129 -21.66 3.13 -8.98
N ILE A 130 -21.37 3.86 -10.05
CA ILE A 130 -20.01 4.18 -10.49
C ILE A 130 -19.27 5.00 -9.43
N GLU A 131 -19.92 6.02 -8.85
CA GLU A 131 -19.33 6.81 -7.77
C GLU A 131 -18.94 5.92 -6.57
N GLN A 132 -19.82 5.02 -6.14
CA GLN A 132 -19.55 4.11 -5.03
C GLN A 132 -18.39 3.15 -5.34
N LEU A 133 -18.35 2.61 -6.55
CA LEU A 133 -17.27 1.76 -7.02
C LEU A 133 -15.92 2.49 -6.99
N LEU A 134 -15.86 3.72 -7.50
CA LEU A 134 -14.65 4.55 -7.51
C LEU A 134 -14.18 4.90 -6.10
N ARG A 135 -15.10 5.28 -5.20
CA ARG A 135 -14.78 5.52 -3.78
C ARG A 135 -14.22 4.28 -3.11
N ARG A 136 -14.79 3.10 -3.43
CA ARG A 136 -14.30 1.84 -2.87
C ARG A 136 -12.89 1.50 -3.36
N ALA A 137 -12.63 1.68 -4.65
CA ALA A 137 -11.31 1.47 -5.23
C ALA A 137 -10.25 2.36 -4.57
N ILE A 138 -10.56 3.65 -4.32
CA ILE A 138 -9.65 4.57 -3.60
C ILE A 138 -9.38 4.08 -2.17
N CYS A 139 -10.42 3.65 -1.45
CA CYS A 139 -10.24 3.07 -0.10
C CYS A 139 -9.39 1.79 -0.12
N ASP A 140 -9.54 0.96 -1.15
CA ASP A 140 -8.77 -0.27 -1.29
C ASP A 140 -7.30 0.01 -1.68
N GLN A 141 -7.02 1.05 -2.49
CA GLN A 141 -5.67 1.56 -2.72
C GLN A 141 -4.99 2.04 -1.43
N LEU A 142 -5.71 2.79 -0.60
CA LEU A 142 -5.20 3.26 0.69
C LEU A 142 -4.86 2.11 1.65
N LYS A 143 -5.57 0.98 1.58
CA LYS A 143 -5.24 -0.21 2.39
C LYS A 143 -3.91 -0.82 1.97
N ILE A 144 -3.61 -0.84 0.67
CA ILE A 144 -2.31 -1.29 0.15
C ILE A 144 -1.20 -0.38 0.70
N GLU A 145 -1.39 0.94 0.67
CA GLU A 145 -0.42 1.90 1.24
C GLU A 145 -0.23 1.73 2.74
N LEU A 146 -1.33 1.60 3.49
CA LEU A 146 -1.29 1.40 4.94
C LEU A 146 -0.57 0.11 5.32
N ALA A 147 -0.71 -0.97 4.54
CA ALA A 147 0.02 -2.21 4.76
C ALA A 147 1.54 -2.05 4.57
N THR A 148 1.96 -1.05 3.80
CA THR A 148 3.37 -0.68 3.59
C THR A 148 3.89 0.41 4.52
N THR A 149 3.03 0.98 5.37
CA THR A 149 3.42 2.00 6.35
C THR A 149 4.04 1.34 7.59
N PRO A 150 5.20 1.82 8.11
CA PRO A 150 5.76 1.30 9.35
C PRO A 150 4.76 1.42 10.51
N LYS A 151 4.62 0.36 11.31
CA LYS A 151 3.85 0.42 12.57
C LYS A 151 4.40 1.54 13.46
N SER A 152 3.51 2.25 14.15
CA SER A 152 3.91 3.36 15.00
C SER A 152 4.88 2.89 16.08
N MET A 153 5.79 3.77 16.49
CA MET A 153 6.78 3.45 17.53
C MET A 153 6.10 3.01 18.84
N LEU A 154 4.93 3.56 19.17
CA LEU A 154 4.11 3.17 20.32
C LEU A 154 3.60 1.71 20.21
N GLN A 155 3.21 1.25 19.02
CA GLN A 155 2.81 -0.14 18.81
C GLN A 155 3.99 -1.10 18.95
N GLN A 156 5.20 -0.67 18.56
CA GLN A 156 6.41 -1.48 18.72
C GLN A 156 6.82 -1.59 20.19
N ILE A 157 6.70 -0.50 20.95
CA ILE A 157 6.94 -0.47 22.40
C ILE A 157 5.90 -1.33 23.15
N ALA A 158 4.62 -1.25 22.76
CA ALA A 158 3.55 -2.02 23.38
C ALA A 158 3.56 -3.52 23.00
N GLY A 159 4.12 -3.88 21.83
CA GLY A 159 4.24 -5.26 21.35
C GLY A 159 5.42 -6.04 21.92
N GLY A 160 6.22 -5.44 22.83
CA GLY A 160 7.32 -6.12 23.52
C GLY A 160 6.88 -7.26 24.45
N GLU A 161 5.58 -7.47 24.65
CA GLU A 161 5.03 -8.61 25.39
C GLU A 161 4.29 -9.56 24.43
N ARG A 162 4.91 -10.74 24.23
CA ARG A 162 4.35 -12.00 23.69
C ARG A 162 4.36 -12.18 22.17
N ASP A 163 5.38 -12.91 21.72
CA ASP A 163 5.14 -14.19 21.05
C ASP A 163 6.20 -15.22 21.50
N GLY A 164 6.14 -15.56 22.79
CA GLY A 164 6.92 -16.65 23.39
C GLY A 164 6.12 -17.93 23.28
N GLY A 165 6.43 -18.72 22.27
CA GLY A 165 5.79 -19.99 21.96
C GLY A 165 5.77 -20.98 23.12
N VAL A 166 4.71 -21.76 23.10
CA VAL A 166 4.48 -22.98 23.88
C VAL A 166 5.73 -23.87 23.90
N ALA A 167 6.26 -24.14 25.10
CA ALA A 167 7.13 -25.28 25.35
C ALA A 167 6.57 -26.08 26.54
N GLN A 168 6.33 -27.36 26.27
CA GLN A 168 5.74 -28.36 27.14
C GLN A 168 6.58 -28.65 28.39
N GLY A 169 5.90 -29.09 29.45
CA GLY A 169 6.47 -29.63 30.69
C GLY A 169 5.39 -29.80 31.75
#